data_AF-A0A9X2FBQ4-F1
#
_entry.id   AF-A0A9X2FBQ4-F1
#
_cell.length_a   1.000
_cell.length_b   1.000
_cell.length_c   1.000
_cell.angle_alpha   90.00
_cell.angle_beta   90.00
_cell.angle_gamma   90.00
#
_symmetry.space_group_name_H-M   'P 1'
#
loop_
_entity.id
_entity.type
_entity.pdbx_description
1 polymer ?
#
loop_
_entity_poly.entity_id
_entity_poly.type
_entity_poly.pdbx_seq_one_letter_code
_entity_poly.pdbx_strand_id
1 'polypeptide(L)'
;MSLFDAAFGRWSEVGGLSFEYESLDDGAIHRQSPGKLLIRGDIRLAAKSVDGSRGVLASSQFPDGGDITIDSDGPGYLLDPAGNYLRFRNVLMHEIGHTLGLEHVTSSDAQLLMEPELSLDFDGPQLDDVRGLHYLYGDRFERIGNNTLEEATSLGKLSSEAELMVGSDAGMHQALTPETTDFVSISGQWDQDYYHFTIDQTGLLDVALAPKGGRFRQAAAGDVELLTDVTASSNLSLALFDSSGTAIAYVDNSLHGEIEYLSQFQLTSTGDYYLRVRGTRDTVQFYSLNIAYQRVRFVPEPEAAKLFMASLFCTCLLQIHFSSKQQSRANSS
;
A
#
# COMPACT_ATOMS: atom_id res chain seq x y z
N MET A 1 10.46 -10.84 21.59
CA MET A 1 9.71 -9.59 21.54
C MET A 1 8.76 -9.57 22.73
N SER A 2 8.71 -8.48 23.51
CA SER A 2 7.75 -8.39 24.62
C SER A 2 6.32 -8.15 24.08
N LEU A 3 5.29 -8.33 24.90
CA LEU A 3 3.90 -8.02 24.50
C LEU A 3 3.72 -6.53 24.21
N PHE A 4 4.48 -5.66 24.89
CA PHE A 4 4.49 -4.22 24.66
C PHE A 4 5.10 -3.91 23.29
N ASP A 5 6.30 -4.42 23.02
CA ASP A 5 6.97 -4.22 21.72
C ASP A 5 6.09 -4.71 20.56
N ALA A 6 5.38 -5.83 20.75
CA ALA A 6 4.45 -6.36 19.76
C ALA A 6 3.24 -5.43 19.51
N ALA A 7 2.65 -4.87 20.57
CA ALA A 7 1.48 -3.99 20.46
C ALA A 7 1.83 -2.65 19.79
N PHE A 8 2.93 -2.01 20.20
CA PHE A 8 3.44 -0.80 19.54
C PHE A 8 3.90 -1.10 18.12
N GLY A 9 4.67 -2.18 17.96
CA GLY A 9 5.15 -2.65 16.66
C GLY A 9 4.02 -2.87 15.67
N ARG A 10 2.87 -3.40 16.11
CA ARG A 10 1.72 -3.64 15.23
C ARG A 10 1.18 -2.35 14.60
N TRP A 11 1.03 -1.28 15.37
CA TRP A 11 0.65 0.02 14.83
C TRP A 11 1.73 0.59 13.88
N SER A 12 3.01 0.30 14.16
CA SER A 12 4.14 0.55 13.25
C SER A 12 4.27 -0.47 12.09
N GLU A 13 3.39 -1.43 11.92
CA GLU A 13 3.37 -2.27 10.71
C GLU A 13 2.32 -1.79 9.73
N VAL A 14 1.29 -1.08 10.21
CA VAL A 14 0.06 -0.78 9.47
C VAL A 14 -0.19 0.71 9.25
N GLY A 15 0.80 1.60 9.42
CA GLY A 15 0.63 3.04 9.11
C GLY A 15 1.92 3.85 9.19
N GLY A 16 1.86 5.18 9.13
CA GLY A 16 3.02 6.04 8.91
C GLY A 16 3.86 6.45 10.11
N LEU A 17 3.87 5.66 11.19
CA LEU A 17 4.57 6.03 12.43
C LEU A 17 5.55 4.96 12.95
N SER A 18 6.59 5.38 13.65
CA SER A 18 7.53 4.48 14.34
C SER A 18 7.53 4.75 15.83
N PHE A 19 7.55 3.68 16.63
CA PHE A 19 7.82 3.79 18.07
C PHE A 19 9.27 3.47 18.39
N GLU A 20 9.88 4.32 19.21
CA GLU A 20 11.19 4.08 19.79
C GLU A 20 11.06 3.98 21.31
N TYR A 21 11.68 2.96 21.90
CA TYR A 21 11.66 2.79 23.34
C TYR A 21 12.60 3.81 24.00
N GLU A 22 12.03 4.70 24.81
CA GLU A 22 12.78 5.56 25.72
C GLU A 22 12.99 4.83 27.06
N SER A 23 14.26 4.62 27.41
CA SER A 23 14.65 3.93 28.64
C SER A 23 14.65 4.83 29.89
N LEU A 24 14.59 6.15 29.69
CA LEU A 24 14.62 7.16 30.74
C LEU A 24 13.21 7.66 31.08
N ASP A 25 12.98 7.90 32.36
CA ASP A 25 11.82 8.64 32.85
C ASP A 25 12.29 9.51 34.03
N ASP A 26 11.97 10.81 34.00
CA ASP A 26 12.36 11.77 35.01
C ASP A 26 11.42 11.79 36.24
N GLY A 27 10.44 10.88 36.29
CA GLY A 27 9.45 10.78 37.34
C GLY A 27 8.42 11.90 37.32
N ALA A 28 8.31 12.64 36.21
CA ALA A 28 7.29 13.67 36.06
C ALA A 28 5.89 13.08 36.17
N ILE A 29 4.93 13.91 36.60
CA ILE A 29 3.56 13.45 36.87
C ILE A 29 2.95 12.83 35.61
N HIS A 30 2.49 11.58 35.73
CA HIS A 30 1.77 10.86 34.68
C HIS A 30 0.54 11.68 34.25
N ARG A 31 0.30 11.79 32.95
CA ARG A 31 -0.79 12.56 32.32
C ARG A 31 -0.73 14.09 32.41
N GLN A 32 0.38 14.66 32.88
CA GLN A 32 0.54 16.11 33.04
C GLN A 32 1.81 16.66 32.41
N SER A 33 2.66 15.82 31.82
CA SER A 33 3.95 16.21 31.29
C SER A 33 4.15 15.57 29.92
N PRO A 34 4.34 16.37 28.85
CA PRO A 34 4.52 15.84 27.49
C PRO A 34 5.84 15.08 27.38
N GLY A 35 6.05 14.31 26.31
CA GLY A 35 7.35 13.69 26.05
C GLY A 35 8.49 14.71 25.99
N LYS A 36 9.69 14.23 26.30
CA LYS A 36 10.92 15.02 26.25
C LYS A 36 12.05 14.11 25.78
N LEU A 37 12.49 14.34 24.55
CA LEU A 37 13.56 13.57 23.91
C LEU A 37 14.75 13.31 24.85
N LEU A 38 15.17 12.05 24.96
CA LEU A 38 16.25 11.55 25.81
C LEU A 38 16.03 11.74 27.33
N ILE A 39 14.78 11.96 27.77
CA ILE A 39 14.44 12.20 29.18
C ILE A 39 13.15 11.47 29.58
N ARG A 40 12.15 11.47 28.70
CA ARG A 40 10.81 10.93 28.95
C ARG A 40 10.12 10.61 27.62
N GLY A 41 9.55 9.42 27.48
CA GLY A 41 8.77 9.04 26.29
C GLY A 41 7.50 9.88 26.12
N ASP A 42 7.03 10.01 24.88
CA ASP A 42 5.74 10.65 24.55
C ASP A 42 4.53 9.84 25.05
N ILE A 43 4.73 8.53 25.21
CA ILE A 43 3.74 7.55 25.67
C ILE A 43 4.36 6.80 26.83
N ARG A 44 3.83 6.99 28.05
CA ARG A 44 4.25 6.21 29.22
C ARG A 44 3.16 5.27 29.65
N LEU A 45 3.56 4.16 30.27
CA LEU A 45 2.66 3.14 30.79
C LEU A 45 2.70 3.16 32.32
N ALA A 46 1.52 3.24 32.94
CA ALA A 46 1.34 3.07 34.37
C ALA A 46 0.26 2.04 34.66
N ALA A 47 0.25 1.51 35.88
CA ALA A 47 -0.83 0.67 36.38
C ALA A 47 -1.28 1.16 37.76
N LYS A 48 -2.60 1.18 37.98
CA LYS A 48 -3.20 1.49 39.29
C LYS A 48 -4.56 0.81 39.41
N SER A 49 -5.05 0.66 40.64
CA SER A 49 -6.44 0.25 40.88
C SER A 49 -7.39 1.36 40.39
N VAL A 50 -8.42 0.99 39.63
CA VAL A 50 -9.39 1.92 39.04
C VAL A 50 -10.79 1.69 39.64
N ASP A 51 -11.50 0.66 39.19
CA ASP A 51 -12.88 0.38 39.59
C ASP A 51 -13.20 -1.11 39.73
N GLY A 52 -12.16 -1.97 39.78
CA GLY A 52 -12.27 -3.40 39.94
C GLY A 52 -12.22 -4.17 38.63
N SER A 53 -12.06 -5.50 38.73
CA SER A 53 -11.62 -6.41 37.66
C SER A 53 -12.37 -6.45 36.30
N ARG A 54 -13.52 -5.79 36.16
CA ARG A 54 -14.43 -5.92 35.00
C ARG A 54 -15.07 -4.60 34.56
N GLY A 55 -14.67 -3.47 35.15
CA GLY A 55 -15.10 -2.14 34.74
C GLY A 55 -14.15 -1.58 33.68
N VAL A 56 -13.54 -0.43 33.98
CA VAL A 56 -12.53 0.20 33.12
C VAL A 56 -11.26 -0.65 33.12
N LEU A 57 -10.92 -1.25 31.98
CA LEU A 57 -9.73 -2.11 31.85
C LEU A 57 -8.44 -1.31 31.70
N ALA A 58 -8.52 -0.17 31.02
CA ALA A 58 -7.45 0.79 30.87
C ALA A 58 -8.04 2.14 30.43
N SER A 59 -7.18 3.15 30.37
CA SER A 59 -7.51 4.44 29.76
C SER A 59 -6.23 5.12 29.28
N SER A 60 -6.38 6.09 28.40
CA SER A 60 -5.30 6.84 27.78
C SER A 60 -5.68 8.31 27.64
N GLN A 61 -4.69 9.14 27.28
CA GLN A 61 -4.93 10.50 26.81
C GLN A 61 -4.62 10.57 25.32
N PHE A 62 -5.37 11.42 24.62
CA PHE A 62 -5.07 11.81 23.25
C PHE A 62 -3.63 12.38 23.11
N PRO A 63 -3.09 12.49 21.88
CA PRO A 63 -1.64 12.58 21.59
C PRO A 63 -0.82 13.61 22.39
N ASP A 64 -1.39 14.72 22.85
CA ASP A 64 -0.71 15.76 23.65
C ASP A 64 -0.49 15.37 25.14
N GLY A 65 -0.36 14.08 25.42
CA GLY A 65 -0.16 13.53 26.75
C GLY A 65 0.07 12.02 26.73
N GLY A 66 -0.57 11.30 25.79
CA GLY A 66 -0.32 9.93 25.36
C GLY A 66 -0.26 8.81 26.41
N ASP A 67 -0.36 9.16 27.68
CA ASP A 67 -0.03 8.31 28.81
C ASP A 67 -1.15 7.30 29.06
N ILE A 68 -0.80 6.01 29.00
CA ILE A 68 -1.71 4.88 29.19
C ILE A 68 -1.66 4.44 30.65
N THR A 69 -2.83 4.30 31.27
CA THR A 69 -3.00 3.72 32.60
C THR A 69 -3.83 2.46 32.50
N ILE A 70 -3.24 1.33 32.90
CA ILE A 70 -3.87 0.01 32.91
C ILE A 70 -4.48 -0.23 34.30
N ASP A 71 -5.68 -0.80 34.35
CA ASP A 71 -6.26 -1.21 35.63
C ASP A 71 -5.50 -2.42 36.18
N SER A 72 -4.94 -2.26 37.37
CA SER A 72 -4.25 -3.34 38.07
C SER A 72 -5.20 -4.26 38.84
N ASP A 73 -6.49 -3.90 38.94
CA ASP A 73 -7.48 -4.75 39.60
C ASP A 73 -7.84 -5.95 38.73
N GLY A 74 -7.92 -7.13 39.35
CA GLY A 74 -8.26 -8.36 38.64
C GLY A 74 -7.25 -8.80 37.57
N PRO A 75 -5.94 -8.88 37.88
CA PRO A 75 -4.92 -9.27 36.91
C PRO A 75 -5.19 -10.65 36.29
N GLY A 76 -5.88 -11.55 36.99
CA GLY A 76 -6.26 -12.86 36.45
C GLY A 76 -7.23 -12.80 35.26
N TYR A 77 -8.00 -11.72 35.11
CA TYR A 77 -8.84 -11.50 33.93
C TYR A 77 -8.00 -10.92 32.80
N LEU A 78 -7.38 -9.75 33.02
CA LEU A 78 -6.63 -9.02 32.00
C LEU A 78 -5.40 -9.78 31.48
N LEU A 79 -4.65 -10.43 32.38
CA LEU A 79 -3.42 -11.17 32.09
C LEU A 79 -3.67 -12.69 31.94
N ASP A 80 -4.87 -13.09 31.52
CA ASP A 80 -5.14 -14.47 31.13
C ASP A 80 -4.18 -14.88 29.99
N PRO A 81 -3.41 -15.98 30.12
CA PRO A 81 -2.45 -16.40 29.10
C PRO A 81 -3.09 -16.95 27.81
N ALA A 82 -4.42 -17.17 27.77
CA ALA A 82 -5.13 -17.63 26.58
C ALA A 82 -4.86 -16.72 25.36
N GLY A 83 -4.67 -17.35 24.19
CA GLY A 83 -4.37 -16.62 22.95
C GLY A 83 -3.08 -15.78 23.02
N ASN A 84 -2.10 -16.20 23.84
CA ASN A 84 -0.90 -15.42 24.12
C ASN A 84 -1.24 -14.02 24.68
N TYR A 85 -1.98 -14.00 25.79
CA TYR A 85 -2.43 -12.77 26.44
C TYR A 85 -3.28 -11.87 25.53
N LEU A 86 -4.14 -12.47 24.71
CA LEU A 86 -4.93 -11.75 23.69
C LEU A 86 -5.71 -10.59 24.29
N ARG A 87 -6.31 -10.80 25.46
CA ARG A 87 -7.05 -9.77 26.19
C ARG A 87 -6.18 -8.55 26.48
N PHE A 88 -5.02 -8.76 27.08
CA PHE A 88 -4.07 -7.69 27.39
C PHE A 88 -3.59 -7.00 26.12
N ARG A 89 -3.28 -7.76 25.06
CA ARG A 89 -2.81 -7.21 23.80
C ARG A 89 -3.87 -6.33 23.11
N ASN A 90 -5.12 -6.77 23.03
CA ASN A 90 -6.20 -5.94 22.46
C ASN A 90 -6.48 -4.70 23.30
N VAL A 91 -6.53 -4.81 24.63
CA VAL A 91 -6.69 -3.62 25.50
C VAL A 91 -5.52 -2.65 25.30
N LEU A 92 -4.28 -3.13 25.30
CA LEU A 92 -3.12 -2.27 25.09
C LEU A 92 -3.13 -1.61 23.71
N MET A 93 -3.43 -2.37 22.64
CA MET A 93 -3.52 -1.81 21.28
C MET A 93 -4.65 -0.79 21.15
N HIS A 94 -5.80 -1.01 21.80
CA HIS A 94 -6.91 -0.04 21.88
C HIS A 94 -6.46 1.28 22.52
N GLU A 95 -5.79 1.22 23.67
CA GLU A 95 -5.29 2.42 24.34
C GLU A 95 -4.17 3.13 23.56
N ILE A 96 -3.36 2.38 22.82
CA ILE A 96 -2.40 2.98 21.87
C ILE A 96 -3.17 3.70 20.75
N GLY A 97 -4.28 3.15 20.24
CA GLY A 97 -5.12 3.82 19.26
C GLY A 97 -5.62 5.19 19.74
N HIS A 98 -6.12 5.28 20.97
CA HIS A 98 -6.47 6.56 21.59
C HIS A 98 -5.28 7.52 21.76
N THR A 99 -4.13 6.98 22.17
CA THR A 99 -2.88 7.72 22.27
C THR A 99 -2.45 8.31 20.92
N LEU A 100 -2.81 7.65 19.83
CA LEU A 100 -2.61 8.08 18.45
C LEU A 100 -3.74 8.99 17.94
N GLY A 101 -4.74 9.34 18.74
CA GLY A 101 -5.81 10.24 18.30
C GLY A 101 -7.08 9.55 17.80
N LEU A 102 -7.15 8.22 17.82
CA LEU A 102 -8.34 7.49 17.40
C LEU A 102 -9.42 7.60 18.47
N GLU A 103 -10.62 8.02 18.08
CA GLU A 103 -11.80 8.02 18.94
C GLU A 103 -12.52 6.67 18.91
N HIS A 104 -13.46 6.47 19.82
CA HIS A 104 -14.32 5.28 19.75
C HIS A 104 -15.22 5.30 18.53
N VAL A 105 -15.36 4.14 17.93
CA VAL A 105 -16.28 3.83 16.84
C VAL A 105 -17.29 2.81 17.32
N THR A 106 -18.44 2.71 16.65
CA THR A 106 -19.40 1.62 16.81
C THR A 106 -19.82 1.08 15.46
N SER A 107 -19.94 -0.24 15.36
CA SER A 107 -20.44 -0.94 14.17
C SER A 107 -21.42 -2.04 14.56
N SER A 108 -22.52 -2.18 13.83
CA SER A 108 -23.49 -3.26 14.03
C SER A 108 -23.22 -4.50 13.17
N ASP A 109 -22.35 -4.39 12.16
CA ASP A 109 -22.02 -5.46 11.22
C ASP A 109 -20.55 -5.91 11.24
N ALA A 110 -19.73 -5.29 12.09
CA ALA A 110 -18.37 -5.69 12.38
C ALA A 110 -18.04 -5.50 13.87
N GLN A 111 -16.88 -5.99 14.29
CA GLN A 111 -16.27 -5.64 15.57
C GLN A 111 -14.93 -4.98 15.25
N LEU A 112 -14.68 -3.82 15.85
CA LEU A 112 -13.49 -3.00 15.61
C LEU A 112 -12.64 -2.89 16.87
N LEU A 113 -11.33 -2.68 16.73
CA LEU A 113 -10.46 -2.57 17.89
C LEU A 113 -10.86 -1.34 18.72
N MET A 114 -11.21 -0.23 18.07
CA MET A 114 -11.61 1.02 18.72
C MET A 114 -13.08 1.05 19.16
N GLU A 115 -13.78 -0.10 19.23
CA GLU A 115 -15.05 -0.17 19.95
C GLU A 115 -14.83 -0.09 21.47
N PRO A 116 -15.75 0.53 22.23
CA PRO A 116 -15.60 0.70 23.68
C PRO A 116 -15.69 -0.62 24.45
N GLU A 117 -16.28 -1.66 23.85
CA GLU A 117 -16.35 -3.00 24.43
C GLU A 117 -15.24 -3.89 23.86
N LEU A 118 -14.50 -4.55 24.75
CA LEU A 118 -13.43 -5.45 24.36
C LEU A 118 -13.98 -6.66 23.58
N SER A 119 -13.44 -6.87 22.39
CA SER A 119 -13.57 -8.12 21.62
C SER A 119 -12.31 -9.00 21.72
N LEU A 120 -12.53 -10.32 21.63
CA LEU A 120 -11.49 -11.35 21.49
C LEU A 120 -11.61 -12.13 20.17
N ASP A 121 -12.48 -11.69 19.25
CA ASP A 121 -12.71 -12.35 17.97
C ASP A 121 -11.60 -12.06 16.94
N PHE A 122 -10.73 -11.10 17.25
CA PHE A 122 -9.57 -10.69 16.46
C PHE A 122 -8.37 -10.34 17.36
N ASP A 123 -7.21 -10.13 16.74
CA ASP A 123 -5.94 -9.79 17.40
C ASP A 123 -5.36 -8.51 16.79
N GLY A 124 -5.68 -7.36 17.42
CA GLY A 124 -5.19 -6.04 17.00
C GLY A 124 -6.11 -5.23 16.09
N PRO A 125 -5.56 -4.19 15.43
CA PRO A 125 -6.33 -3.23 14.63
C PRO A 125 -7.06 -3.90 13.46
N GLN A 126 -8.28 -3.47 13.20
CA GLN A 126 -9.13 -3.82 12.06
C GLN A 126 -9.04 -2.75 10.97
N LEU A 127 -9.65 -2.97 9.81
CA LEU A 127 -9.46 -2.12 8.64
C LEU A 127 -9.87 -0.65 8.89
N ASP A 128 -10.95 -0.39 9.63
CA ASP A 128 -11.32 0.99 10.01
C ASP A 128 -10.34 1.63 10.99
N ASP A 129 -9.76 0.86 11.91
CA ASP A 129 -8.74 1.34 12.83
C ASP A 129 -7.47 1.76 12.06
N VAL A 130 -7.07 0.95 11.06
CA VAL A 130 -5.98 1.27 10.12
C VAL A 130 -6.33 2.50 9.27
N ARG A 131 -7.59 2.63 8.84
CA ARG A 131 -8.05 3.80 8.08
C ARG A 131 -7.97 5.09 8.90
N GLY A 132 -8.38 5.04 10.16
CA GLY A 132 -8.25 6.15 11.09
C GLY A 132 -6.79 6.53 11.32
N LEU A 133 -5.92 5.53 11.46
CA LEU A 133 -4.47 5.73 11.56
C LEU A 133 -3.90 6.45 10.33
N HIS A 134 -4.25 5.98 9.14
CA HIS A 134 -3.80 6.56 7.87
C HIS A 134 -4.31 7.99 7.68
N TYR A 135 -5.49 8.33 8.21
CA TYR A 135 -5.99 9.71 8.18
C TYR A 135 -5.09 10.66 8.97
N LEU A 136 -4.55 10.20 10.11
CA LEU A 136 -3.76 11.02 11.02
C LEU A 136 -2.27 11.02 10.67
N TYR A 137 -1.74 9.90 10.18
CA TYR A 137 -0.30 9.66 10.05
C TYR A 137 0.14 9.11 8.68
N GLY A 138 -0.78 8.90 7.75
CA GLY A 138 -0.48 8.25 6.47
C GLY A 138 -0.25 6.74 6.57
N ASP A 139 0.01 6.12 5.43
CA ASP A 139 0.49 4.75 5.31
C ASP A 139 1.98 4.61 5.67
N ARG A 140 2.50 3.38 5.60
CA ARG A 140 3.88 3.09 6.03
C ARG A 140 4.96 3.85 5.24
N PHE A 141 4.66 4.31 4.02
CA PHE A 141 5.61 4.98 3.15
C PHE A 141 5.76 6.48 3.49
N GLU A 142 4.81 7.06 4.22
CA GLU A 142 4.83 8.46 4.65
C GLU A 142 5.92 8.72 5.72
N ARG A 143 6.40 7.68 6.41
CA ARG A 143 7.53 7.77 7.35
C ARG A 143 8.79 8.35 6.72
N ILE A 144 9.08 7.93 5.50
CA ILE A 144 10.26 8.35 4.73
C ILE A 144 9.92 9.44 3.72
N GLY A 145 8.62 9.67 3.48
CA GLY A 145 8.09 10.49 2.41
C GLY A 145 8.07 9.72 1.09
N ASN A 146 6.97 9.84 0.36
CA ASN A 146 6.78 9.36 -1.02
C ASN A 146 5.95 10.35 -1.84
N ASN A 147 5.85 11.61 -1.37
CA ASN A 147 4.98 12.65 -1.89
C ASN A 147 5.55 13.44 -3.08
N THR A 148 6.78 13.10 -3.46
CA THR A 148 7.53 13.72 -4.56
C THR A 148 8.21 12.65 -5.42
N LEU A 149 8.65 13.02 -6.62
CA LEU A 149 9.33 12.09 -7.52
C LEU A 149 10.70 11.68 -6.95
N GLU A 150 11.38 12.58 -6.25
CA GLU A 150 12.67 12.36 -5.61
C GLU A 150 12.59 11.38 -4.43
N GLU A 151 11.45 11.35 -3.74
CA GLU A 151 11.19 10.51 -2.56
C GLU A 151 10.41 9.23 -2.93
N ALA A 152 10.22 8.95 -4.22
CA ALA A 152 9.42 7.83 -4.68
C ALA A 152 9.83 6.49 -4.03
N THR A 153 8.84 5.73 -3.55
CA THR A 153 9.03 4.41 -2.96
C THR A 153 9.62 3.46 -4.01
N SER A 154 10.85 2.96 -3.76
CA SER A 154 11.51 2.06 -4.70
C SER A 154 10.89 0.67 -4.67
N LEU A 155 10.39 0.25 -5.83
CA LEU A 155 9.88 -1.09 -6.13
C LEU A 155 10.97 -2.00 -6.72
N GLY A 156 12.19 -1.47 -6.90
CA GLY A 156 13.32 -2.19 -7.43
C GLY A 156 13.28 -2.37 -8.95
N LYS A 157 13.93 -3.43 -9.42
CA LYS A 157 14.07 -3.73 -10.85
C LYS A 157 13.02 -4.73 -11.30
N LEU A 158 12.26 -4.39 -12.34
CA LEU A 158 11.35 -5.32 -12.98
C LEU A 158 12.12 -6.20 -13.97
N SER A 159 12.18 -7.50 -13.68
CA SER A 159 12.73 -8.50 -14.59
C SER A 159 11.78 -8.78 -15.76
N SER A 160 12.26 -9.51 -16.78
CA SER A 160 11.38 -10.03 -17.83
C SER A 160 10.21 -10.82 -17.23
N GLU A 161 8.98 -10.42 -17.56
CA GLU A 161 7.74 -11.07 -17.07
C GLU A 161 7.55 -10.91 -15.55
N ALA A 162 7.88 -9.73 -15.02
CA ALA A 162 7.64 -9.39 -13.62
C ALA A 162 6.15 -9.07 -13.38
N GLU A 163 5.66 -9.49 -12.21
CA GLU A 163 4.39 -9.04 -11.62
C GLU A 163 4.69 -8.61 -10.18
N LEU A 164 4.22 -7.42 -9.80
CA LEU A 164 4.40 -6.85 -8.48
C LEU A 164 3.07 -6.28 -8.00
N MET A 165 2.75 -6.51 -6.72
CA MET A 165 1.58 -5.96 -6.07
C MET A 165 2.02 -5.13 -4.87
N VAL A 166 1.40 -3.96 -4.72
CA VAL A 166 1.46 -3.10 -3.52
C VAL A 166 0.03 -2.88 -3.02
N GLY A 167 -0.17 -2.81 -1.70
CA GLY A 167 -1.50 -2.53 -1.13
C GLY A 167 -2.46 -3.71 -1.16
N SER A 168 -1.95 -4.94 -1.04
CA SER A 168 -2.73 -6.16 -1.22
C SER A 168 -3.66 -6.50 -0.06
N ASP A 169 -3.41 -5.96 1.14
CA ASP A 169 -4.09 -6.40 2.37
C ASP A 169 -5.39 -5.63 2.68
N ALA A 170 -5.61 -4.47 2.05
CA ALA A 170 -6.88 -3.76 2.15
C ALA A 170 -7.99 -4.55 1.42
N GLY A 171 -8.77 -5.31 2.19
CA GLY A 171 -9.81 -6.20 1.68
C GLY A 171 -11.19 -5.55 1.55
N MET A 172 -12.20 -6.42 1.37
CA MET A 172 -13.63 -6.06 1.38
C MET A 172 -14.29 -6.29 2.76
N HIS A 173 -13.51 -6.66 3.77
CA HIS A 173 -13.96 -6.99 5.13
C HIS A 173 -13.15 -6.21 6.16
N GLN A 174 -13.75 -5.92 7.31
CA GLN A 174 -13.06 -5.25 8.44
C GLN A 174 -11.99 -6.15 9.06
N ALA A 175 -12.23 -7.47 9.07
CA ALA A 175 -11.40 -8.44 9.75
C ALA A 175 -9.97 -8.48 9.18
N LEU A 176 -8.98 -8.17 10.02
CA LEU A 176 -7.55 -8.28 9.71
C LEU A 176 -6.89 -9.37 10.55
N THR A 177 -5.82 -9.96 10.02
CA THR A 177 -4.97 -10.90 10.77
C THR A 177 -3.64 -10.23 11.12
N PRO A 178 -2.90 -10.72 12.14
CA PRO A 178 -1.60 -10.14 12.50
C PRO A 178 -0.56 -10.13 11.36
N GLU A 179 -0.73 -10.95 10.33
CA GLU A 179 0.18 -11.05 9.18
C GLU A 179 -0.05 -9.96 8.12
N THR A 180 -1.20 -9.27 8.14
CA THR A 180 -1.50 -8.24 7.15
C THR A 180 -0.74 -6.95 7.46
N THR A 181 0.04 -6.44 6.51
CA THR A 181 0.94 -5.28 6.68
C THR A 181 1.06 -4.42 5.43
N ASP A 182 0.52 -4.87 4.30
CA ASP A 182 0.59 -4.21 3.01
C ASP A 182 -0.65 -3.36 2.75
N PHE A 183 -0.77 -2.29 3.54
CA PHE A 183 -1.79 -1.25 3.40
C PHE A 183 -1.13 -0.01 2.81
N VAL A 184 -1.67 0.49 1.71
CA VAL A 184 -1.32 1.81 1.17
C VAL A 184 -2.59 2.60 0.89
N SER A 185 -2.50 3.91 0.99
CA SER A 185 -3.65 4.79 0.79
C SER A 185 -3.24 6.19 0.41
N ILE A 186 -4.10 6.85 -0.36
CA ILE A 186 -4.10 8.30 -0.38
C ILE A 186 -4.90 8.79 0.83
N SER A 187 -4.24 9.48 1.76
CA SER A 187 -4.81 9.99 3.01
C SER A 187 -5.69 11.25 2.81
N GLY A 188 -5.49 11.99 1.72
CA GLY A 188 -6.31 13.16 1.35
C GLY A 188 -6.01 13.74 -0.04
N GLN A 189 -6.69 14.81 -0.43
CA GLN A 189 -6.60 15.35 -1.81
C GLN A 189 -5.24 15.94 -2.21
N TRP A 190 -4.42 16.27 -1.21
CA TRP A 190 -3.07 16.82 -1.41
C TRP A 190 -1.99 15.75 -1.37
N ASP A 191 -2.33 14.59 -0.86
CA ASP A 191 -1.44 13.44 -0.76
C ASP A 191 -1.26 12.79 -2.13
N GLN A 192 -0.03 12.34 -2.37
CA GLN A 192 0.43 11.75 -3.62
C GLN A 192 1.39 10.64 -3.27
N ASP A 193 1.19 9.47 -3.87
CA ASP A 193 2.15 8.38 -3.70
C ASP A 193 2.93 8.21 -4.99
N TYR A 194 4.24 8.45 -4.91
CA TYR A 194 5.17 8.12 -5.99
C TYR A 194 5.85 6.79 -5.73
N TYR A 195 5.92 5.98 -6.78
CA TYR A 195 6.63 4.71 -6.82
C TYR A 195 7.66 4.71 -7.93
N HIS A 196 8.83 4.13 -7.69
CA HIS A 196 9.93 4.07 -8.65
C HIS A 196 10.27 2.62 -9.00
N PHE A 197 10.47 2.34 -10.28
CA PHE A 197 11.01 1.06 -10.72
C PHE A 197 12.00 1.25 -11.87
N THR A 198 12.82 0.23 -12.09
CA THR A 198 13.81 0.21 -13.19
C THR A 198 13.58 -0.95 -14.15
N ILE A 199 13.86 -0.72 -15.43
CA ILE A 199 13.88 -1.76 -16.47
C ILE A 199 15.21 -1.74 -17.22
N ASP A 200 15.71 -2.92 -17.61
CA ASP A 200 16.94 -3.06 -18.40
C ASP A 200 16.69 -3.41 -19.88
N GLN A 201 15.42 -3.58 -20.25
CA GLN A 201 14.97 -3.89 -21.60
C GLN A 201 13.72 -3.07 -21.92
N THR A 202 13.44 -2.84 -23.20
CA THR A 202 12.18 -2.22 -23.61
C THR A 202 11.05 -3.26 -23.54
N GLY A 203 9.84 -2.81 -23.25
CA GLY A 203 8.75 -3.72 -22.92
C GLY A 203 7.37 -3.07 -22.97
N LEU A 204 6.38 -3.87 -22.60
CA LEU A 204 5.01 -3.46 -22.38
C LEU A 204 4.76 -3.46 -20.86
N LEU A 205 4.10 -2.41 -20.41
CA LEU A 205 3.70 -2.20 -19.03
C LEU A 205 2.17 -2.26 -18.94
N ASP A 206 1.67 -3.09 -18.03
CA ASP A 206 0.29 -3.07 -17.58
C ASP A 206 0.28 -2.61 -16.11
N VAL A 207 -0.56 -1.64 -15.78
CA VAL A 207 -0.77 -1.17 -14.41
C VAL A 207 -2.26 -1.15 -14.12
N ALA A 208 -2.66 -1.77 -13.01
CA ALA A 208 -4.01 -1.69 -12.49
C ALA A 208 -3.99 -1.03 -11.11
N LEU A 209 -4.67 0.11 -11.00
CA LEU A 209 -4.87 0.85 -9.75
C LEU A 209 -6.30 0.62 -9.28
N ALA A 210 -6.47 -0.24 -8.28
CA ALA A 210 -7.78 -0.65 -7.80
C ALA A 210 -8.05 -0.07 -6.40
N PRO A 211 -9.12 0.71 -6.20
CA PRO A 211 -9.49 1.17 -4.87
C PRO A 211 -9.94 -0.01 -3.98
N LYS A 212 -9.72 0.12 -2.68
CA LYS A 212 -9.97 -0.90 -1.65
C LYS A 212 -10.71 -0.32 -0.45
N GLY A 213 -11.30 -1.19 0.38
CA GLY A 213 -11.87 -0.75 1.66
C GLY A 213 -13.17 -1.42 2.09
N GLY A 214 -13.97 -1.95 1.17
CA GLY A 214 -15.27 -2.55 1.50
C GLY A 214 -16.37 -1.53 1.84
N ARG A 215 -17.50 -2.03 2.37
CA ARG A 215 -18.68 -1.23 2.76
C ARG A 215 -19.17 -1.72 4.12
N PHE A 216 -19.27 -0.82 5.10
CA PHE A 216 -19.60 -1.18 6.49
C PHE A 216 -20.56 -0.19 7.12
N ARG A 217 -21.34 -0.63 8.11
CA ARG A 217 -22.12 0.29 8.95
C ARG A 217 -21.29 0.68 10.15
N GLN A 218 -21.03 1.98 10.26
CA GLN A 218 -20.24 2.51 11.36
C GLN A 218 -20.62 3.97 11.64
N ALA A 219 -20.29 4.41 12.85
CA ALA A 219 -20.34 5.81 13.27
C ALA A 219 -19.41 6.02 14.48
N ALA A 220 -19.16 7.28 14.82
CA ALA A 220 -18.59 7.60 16.13
C ALA A 220 -19.48 7.02 17.24
N ALA A 221 -18.86 6.59 18.34
CA ALA A 221 -19.60 5.93 19.41
C ALA A 221 -20.71 6.84 19.98
N GLY A 222 -21.94 6.33 19.97
CA GLY A 222 -23.14 7.05 20.41
C GLY A 222 -23.91 7.77 19.29
N ASP A 223 -23.38 7.82 18.07
CA ASP A 223 -24.06 8.35 16.91
C ASP A 223 -24.86 7.27 16.14
N VAL A 224 -25.65 7.72 15.16
CA VAL A 224 -26.41 6.82 14.28
C VAL A 224 -25.50 6.27 13.20
N GLU A 225 -25.37 4.95 13.12
CA GLU A 225 -24.59 4.27 12.09
C GLU A 225 -25.06 4.59 10.68
N LEU A 226 -24.09 4.83 9.80
CA LEU A 226 -24.30 5.02 8.37
C LEU A 226 -23.55 3.95 7.59
N LEU A 227 -24.14 3.50 6.47
CA LEU A 227 -23.42 2.66 5.53
C LEU A 227 -22.37 3.52 4.82
N THR A 228 -21.09 3.26 5.12
CA THR A 228 -19.93 3.94 4.55
C THR A 228 -19.29 3.04 3.50
N ASP A 229 -19.01 3.60 2.32
CA ASP A 229 -18.35 2.91 1.22
C ASP A 229 -16.88 3.33 1.16
N VAL A 230 -16.02 2.54 1.80
CA VAL A 230 -14.58 2.86 1.89
C VAL A 230 -13.89 2.57 0.56
N THR A 231 -14.36 1.57 -0.20
CA THR A 231 -13.87 1.34 -1.58
C THR A 231 -14.11 2.55 -2.48
N ALA A 232 -15.15 3.35 -2.24
CA ALA A 232 -15.50 4.48 -3.08
C ALA A 232 -15.36 5.84 -2.35
N SER A 233 -14.36 5.98 -1.48
CA SER A 233 -14.13 7.21 -0.71
C SER A 233 -13.59 8.38 -1.55
N SER A 234 -12.64 8.12 -2.46
CA SER A 234 -11.98 9.11 -3.31
C SER A 234 -11.82 8.60 -4.75
N ASN A 235 -11.92 9.48 -5.75
CA ASN A 235 -11.58 9.08 -7.13
C ASN A 235 -10.06 9.04 -7.27
N LEU A 236 -9.52 7.90 -7.69
CA LEU A 236 -8.09 7.68 -7.85
C LEU A 236 -7.66 7.97 -9.29
N SER A 237 -6.44 8.46 -9.47
CA SER A 237 -5.82 8.66 -10.77
C SER A 237 -4.39 8.14 -10.78
N LEU A 238 -3.92 7.72 -11.96
CA LEU A 238 -2.58 7.17 -12.18
C LEU A 238 -1.84 8.04 -13.20
N ALA A 239 -0.57 8.34 -12.94
CA ALA A 239 0.35 8.90 -13.94
C ALA A 239 1.62 8.07 -14.03
N LEU A 240 2.18 7.98 -15.24
CA LEU A 240 3.49 7.37 -15.50
C LEU A 240 4.45 8.47 -15.96
N PHE A 241 5.65 8.50 -15.40
CA PHE A 241 6.71 9.43 -15.74
C PHE A 241 7.96 8.68 -16.23
N ASP A 242 8.68 9.29 -17.16
CA ASP A 242 10.01 8.81 -17.58
C ASP A 242 11.11 9.23 -16.60
N SER A 243 12.34 8.79 -16.88
CA SER A 243 13.55 9.12 -16.11
C SER A 243 13.87 10.62 -15.99
N SER A 244 13.26 11.48 -16.82
CA SER A 244 13.43 12.94 -16.72
C SER A 244 12.40 13.61 -15.80
N GLY A 245 11.43 12.84 -15.28
CA GLY A 245 10.28 13.35 -14.55
C GLY A 245 9.19 13.91 -15.45
N THR A 246 9.21 13.62 -16.75
CA THR A 246 8.15 14.04 -17.68
C THR A 246 7.01 13.01 -17.65
N ALA A 247 5.77 13.47 -17.45
CA ALA A 247 4.60 12.60 -17.54
C ALA A 247 4.41 12.09 -18.99
N ILE A 248 4.42 10.77 -19.16
CA ILE A 248 4.27 10.08 -20.44
C ILE A 248 2.95 9.32 -20.56
N ALA A 249 2.23 9.12 -19.44
CA ALA A 249 0.85 8.66 -19.45
C ALA A 249 0.07 9.24 -18.25
N TYR A 250 -1.23 9.39 -18.40
CA TYR A 250 -2.18 9.77 -17.35
C TYR A 250 -3.49 9.00 -17.55
N VAL A 251 -4.05 8.45 -16.47
CA VAL A 251 -5.27 7.65 -16.45
C VAL A 251 -6.17 8.13 -15.31
N ASP A 252 -7.37 8.56 -15.67
CA ASP A 252 -8.45 9.06 -14.80
C ASP A 252 -9.76 8.94 -15.59
N ASN A 253 -10.07 7.70 -16.01
CA ASN A 253 -11.18 7.41 -16.89
C ASN A 253 -12.39 6.82 -16.12
N SER A 254 -12.14 6.33 -14.92
CA SER A 254 -13.09 5.65 -14.07
C SER A 254 -13.64 6.62 -13.00
N LEU A 255 -14.79 6.24 -12.42
CA LEU A 255 -15.33 6.95 -11.26
C LEU A 255 -14.77 6.35 -9.97
N HIS A 256 -14.92 7.07 -8.86
CA HIS A 256 -14.55 6.57 -7.53
C HIS A 256 -15.15 5.19 -7.26
N GLY A 257 -14.33 4.29 -6.71
CA GLY A 257 -14.69 2.88 -6.48
C GLY A 257 -14.41 1.95 -7.65
N GLU A 258 -14.09 2.46 -8.84
CA GLU A 258 -13.73 1.68 -10.01
C GLU A 258 -12.22 1.70 -10.27
N ILE A 259 -11.74 0.70 -11.02
CA ILE A 259 -10.30 0.50 -11.27
C ILE A 259 -9.83 1.41 -12.42
N GLU A 260 -8.64 1.99 -12.27
CA GLU A 260 -7.91 2.64 -13.37
C GLU A 260 -6.91 1.66 -14.00
N TYR A 261 -6.86 1.65 -15.33
CA TYR A 261 -5.97 0.76 -16.09
C TYR A 261 -5.09 1.53 -17.07
N LEU A 262 -3.78 1.25 -17.00
CA LEU A 262 -2.84 1.50 -18.09
C LEU A 262 -2.50 0.16 -18.72
N SER A 263 -2.88 -0.08 -19.97
CA SER A 263 -2.72 -1.39 -20.60
C SER A 263 -1.76 -1.34 -21.78
N GLN A 264 -0.85 -2.31 -21.83
CA GLN A 264 0.10 -2.55 -22.93
C GLN A 264 0.88 -1.27 -23.30
N PHE A 265 1.23 -0.44 -22.31
CA PHE A 265 1.95 0.80 -22.55
C PHE A 265 3.41 0.50 -22.91
N GLN A 266 3.90 1.04 -24.02
CA GLN A 266 5.23 0.74 -24.52
C GLN A 266 6.30 1.58 -23.82
N LEU A 267 7.18 0.93 -23.07
CA LEU A 267 8.39 1.53 -22.50
C LEU A 267 9.52 1.43 -23.53
N THR A 268 9.85 2.56 -24.17
CA THR A 268 10.76 2.63 -25.33
C THR A 268 12.22 2.84 -24.99
N SER A 269 12.53 3.13 -23.72
CA SER A 269 13.89 3.33 -23.21
C SER A 269 14.11 2.48 -21.97
N THR A 270 15.36 2.05 -21.75
CA THR A 270 15.75 1.42 -20.49
C THR A 270 16.02 2.50 -19.44
N GLY A 271 15.90 2.17 -18.16
CA GLY A 271 16.20 3.08 -17.06
C GLY A 271 15.05 3.20 -16.06
N ASP A 272 14.97 4.37 -15.45
CA ASP A 272 14.03 4.70 -14.39
C ASP A 272 12.66 5.12 -14.93
N TYR A 273 11.63 4.65 -14.24
CA TYR A 273 10.24 5.04 -14.45
C TYR A 273 9.57 5.26 -13.11
N TYR A 274 8.57 6.14 -13.11
CA TYR A 274 7.85 6.50 -11.90
C TYR A 274 6.35 6.40 -12.12
N LEU A 275 5.64 5.82 -11.16
CA LEU A 275 4.19 5.89 -11.09
C LEU A 275 3.80 6.90 -10.03
N ARG A 276 2.68 7.58 -10.24
CA ARG A 276 2.05 8.40 -9.22
C ARG A 276 0.59 8.04 -9.06
N VAL A 277 0.17 7.82 -7.82
CA VAL A 277 -1.24 7.68 -7.42
C VAL A 277 -1.69 8.98 -6.76
N ARG A 278 -2.91 9.43 -7.04
CA ARG A 278 -3.54 10.58 -6.36
C ARG A 278 -5.02 10.34 -6.14
N GLY A 279 -5.56 10.97 -5.09
CA GLY A 279 -6.98 11.08 -4.81
C GLY A 279 -7.54 12.48 -5.06
N THR A 280 -8.86 12.60 -5.09
CA THR A 280 -9.59 13.85 -5.39
C THR A 280 -10.33 14.45 -4.20
N ARG A 281 -10.43 13.73 -3.08
CA ARG A 281 -11.18 14.12 -1.88
C ARG A 281 -10.30 14.06 -0.64
N ASP A 282 -10.65 14.87 0.35
CA ASP A 282 -10.00 14.93 1.66
C ASP A 282 -10.53 13.79 2.57
N THR A 283 -10.20 12.56 2.19
CA THR A 283 -10.56 11.33 2.88
C THR A 283 -9.56 10.24 2.52
N VAL A 284 -9.36 9.29 3.43
CA VAL A 284 -8.53 8.12 3.16
C VAL A 284 -9.19 7.23 2.11
N GLN A 285 -8.43 6.87 1.09
CA GLN A 285 -8.77 5.88 0.09
C GLN A 285 -7.64 4.85 0.00
N PHE A 286 -7.87 3.65 0.55
CA PHE A 286 -6.98 2.52 0.30
C PHE A 286 -6.99 2.14 -1.17
N TYR A 287 -5.86 1.61 -1.65
CA TYR A 287 -5.76 1.06 -2.99
C TYR A 287 -4.77 -0.09 -3.05
N SER A 288 -4.84 -0.86 -4.14
CA SER A 288 -3.78 -1.75 -4.56
C SER A 288 -3.24 -1.33 -5.92
N LEU A 289 -1.95 -1.48 -6.13
CA LEU A 289 -1.26 -1.23 -7.39
C LEU A 289 -0.66 -2.54 -7.90
N ASN A 290 -1.25 -3.14 -8.94
CA ASN A 290 -0.66 -4.27 -9.66
C ASN A 290 0.12 -3.77 -10.87
N ILE A 291 1.39 -4.12 -10.96
CA ILE A 291 2.31 -3.73 -12.03
C ILE A 291 2.83 -5.01 -12.69
N ALA A 292 2.50 -5.19 -13.96
CA ALA A 292 3.02 -6.27 -14.79
C ALA A 292 3.88 -5.72 -15.92
N TYR A 293 5.08 -6.28 -16.08
CA TYR A 293 6.02 -5.85 -17.10
C TYR A 293 6.48 -7.04 -17.95
N GLN A 294 6.30 -6.92 -19.27
CA GLN A 294 6.68 -7.93 -20.25
C GLN A 294 7.66 -7.33 -21.25
N ARG A 295 8.86 -7.88 -21.35
CA ARG A 295 9.82 -7.42 -22.37
C ARG A 295 9.28 -7.69 -23.78
N VAL A 296 9.61 -6.80 -24.72
CA VAL A 296 9.36 -7.08 -26.13
C VAL A 296 10.39 -8.11 -26.60
N ARG A 297 9.94 -9.33 -26.88
CA ARG A 297 10.78 -10.31 -27.59
C ARG A 297 10.76 -9.94 -29.06
N PHE A 298 11.88 -9.42 -29.57
CA PHE A 298 12.11 -9.51 -31.01
C PHE A 298 12.21 -11.00 -31.34
N VAL A 299 11.15 -11.56 -31.91
CA VAL A 299 11.27 -12.79 -32.68
C VAL A 299 11.89 -12.34 -34.00
N PRO A 300 13.20 -12.60 -34.26
CA PRO A 300 13.68 -12.43 -35.62
C PRO A 300 12.83 -13.36 -36.48
N GLU A 301 12.08 -12.81 -37.44
CA GLU A 301 11.28 -13.64 -38.33
C GLU A 301 12.15 -14.76 -38.91
N PRO A 302 11.72 -16.03 -38.82
CA PRO A 302 12.39 -17.08 -39.56
C PRO A 302 12.08 -16.86 -41.04
N GLU A 303 13.12 -16.52 -41.80
CA GLU A 303 13.21 -16.66 -43.26
C GLU A 303 12.61 -15.58 -44.21
N ALA A 304 12.02 -14.47 -43.76
CA ALA A 304 11.72 -13.38 -44.71
C ALA A 304 12.99 -12.63 -45.21
N ALA A 305 14.10 -12.71 -44.45
CA ALA A 305 15.38 -12.10 -44.83
C ALA A 305 16.17 -12.90 -45.89
N LYS A 306 15.75 -14.11 -46.26
CA LYS A 306 16.44 -14.91 -47.30
C LYS A 306 15.86 -14.75 -48.70
N LEU A 307 14.70 -14.10 -48.87
CA LEU A 307 14.05 -14.02 -50.19
C LEU A 307 14.36 -12.74 -50.99
N PHE A 308 15.11 -11.78 -50.43
CA PHE A 308 15.46 -10.54 -51.15
C PHE A 308 16.85 -10.53 -51.81
N MET A 309 17.72 -11.50 -51.49
CA MET A 309 19.04 -11.66 -52.14
C MET A 309 19.09 -12.76 -53.21
N ALA A 310 18.01 -13.55 -53.37
CA ALA A 310 17.91 -14.57 -54.42
C ALA A 310 17.28 -14.05 -55.73
N SER A 311 16.61 -12.90 -55.71
CA SER A 311 15.97 -12.32 -56.91
C SER A 311 16.89 -11.41 -57.74
N LEU A 312 18.07 -11.01 -57.22
CA LEU A 312 19.04 -10.20 -57.96
C LEU A 312 20.09 -11.02 -58.74
N PHE A 313 20.20 -12.33 -58.50
CA PHE A 313 21.10 -13.22 -59.27
C PHE A 313 20.38 -14.05 -60.36
N CYS A 314 19.04 -14.09 -60.37
CA CYS A 314 18.27 -14.86 -61.35
C CYS A 314 17.91 -14.07 -62.64
N THR A 315 18.06 -12.74 -62.64
CA THR A 315 17.83 -11.90 -63.84
C THR A 315 19.09 -11.65 -64.68
N CYS A 316 20.30 -11.94 -64.18
CA CYS A 316 21.53 -11.76 -64.98
C CYS A 316 21.97 -13.03 -65.75
N LEU A 317 21.48 -14.22 -65.39
CA LEU A 317 21.82 -15.48 -66.08
C LEU A 317 20.85 -15.86 -67.21
N LEU A 318 19.62 -15.33 -67.24
CA LEU A 318 18.65 -15.63 -68.31
C LEU A 318 18.88 -14.82 -69.59
N GLN A 319 19.65 -13.72 -69.54
CA GLN A 319 19.93 -12.88 -70.71
C GLN A 319 21.15 -13.35 -71.53
N ILE A 320 22.01 -14.22 -70.97
CA ILE A 320 23.17 -14.79 -71.67
C ILE A 320 22.79 -16.06 -72.46
N HIS A 321 21.74 -16.78 -72.07
CA HIS A 321 21.32 -18.02 -72.75
C HIS A 321 20.39 -17.82 -73.97
N PHE A 322 19.79 -16.64 -74.16
CA PHE A 322 18.95 -16.37 -75.33
C PHE A 322 19.71 -15.80 -76.54
N SER A 323 20.93 -15.28 -76.37
CA SER A 323 21.73 -14.75 -77.48
C SER A 323 22.47 -15.85 -78.27
N SER A 324 22.85 -16.97 -77.65
CA SER A 324 23.59 -18.04 -78.33
C SER A 324 22.73 -19.02 -79.16
N LYS A 325 21.40 -19.03 -78.97
CA LYS A 325 20.47 -19.91 -79.71
C LYS A 325 19.88 -19.30 -80.98
N GLN A 326 20.03 -18.00 -81.23
CA GLN A 326 19.61 -17.38 -82.50
C GLN A 326 20.70 -17.36 -83.57
N GLN A 327 21.97 -17.62 -83.22
CA GLN A 327 23.07 -17.63 -84.20
C GLN A 327 23.34 -19.00 -84.86
N SER A 328 22.73 -20.09 -84.40
CA SER A 328 22.96 -21.44 -84.96
C SER A 328 21.85 -21.97 -85.88
N ARG A 329 20.79 -21.19 -86.16
CA ARG A 329 19.71 -21.58 -87.09
C ARG A 329 19.73 -20.90 -88.46
N ALA A 330 20.81 -20.19 -88.80
CA ALA A 330 20.95 -19.52 -90.10
C ALA A 330 21.92 -20.22 -91.08
N ASN A 331 22.46 -21.41 -90.76
CA ASN A 331 23.36 -22.17 -91.64
C ASN A 331 22.98 -23.65 -91.71
N SER A 332 21.88 -23.98 -92.39
CA SER A 332 21.71 -25.29 -93.05
C SER A 332 20.44 -25.27 -93.91
N SER A 333 20.65 -25.48 -95.22
CA SER A 333 19.70 -25.73 -96.34
C SER A 333 18.69 -24.64 -96.68
#